data_AF-A0A970P1U7-F1
#
_entry.id   AF-A0A970P1U7-F1
#
_cell.length_a   1.000
_cell.length_b   1.000
_cell.length_c   1.000
_cell.angle_alpha   90.00
_cell.angle_beta   90.00
_cell.angle_gamma   90.00
#
_symmetry.space_group_name_H-M   'P 1'
#
loop_
_entity.id
_entity.type
_entity.pdbx_description
1 polymer ?
#
loop_
_entity_poly.entity_id
_entity_poly.type
_entity_poly.pdbx_seq_one_letter_code
_entity_poly.pdbx_strand_id
1 'polypeptide(L)'
;MILIKLGILLTGFTYAGLLPFAVKRSLNHVDFDPQKETLSFLSNKNLYEKRFVSGYKRMLFTTAILNYFFFWLLSEFYDLGEYEAFMKQIDYSFAFLALLAFVPHNIKPYSFKNLQSSIQRFIHNILAIIVFITLPVLIIMFQTAIMDNLYFMGISGLAIISVVIILTFLFTITKGINGVTEIIFINGISIWSIYVTILTFIK
;
A
#
# COMPACT_ATOMS: atom_id res chain seq x y z
N MET A 1 5.94 -14.19 22.61
CA MET A 1 5.92 -12.71 22.57
C MET A 1 7.16 -12.08 21.93
N ILE A 2 8.39 -12.32 22.40
CA ILE A 2 9.59 -11.63 21.86
C ILE A 2 9.80 -11.86 20.35
N LEU A 3 9.56 -13.10 19.88
CA LEU A 3 9.66 -13.45 18.46
C LEU A 3 8.61 -12.75 17.60
N ILE A 4 7.40 -12.54 18.14
CA ILE A 4 6.32 -11.81 17.46
C ILE A 4 6.70 -10.32 17.33
N LYS A 5 7.19 -9.70 18.41
CA LYS A 5 7.71 -8.31 18.37
C LYS A 5 8.84 -8.15 17.35
N LEU A 6 9.79 -9.08 17.32
CA LEU A 6 10.87 -9.09 16.32
C LEU A 6 10.34 -9.28 14.90
N GLY A 7 9.33 -10.14 14.72
CA GLY A 7 8.62 -10.30 13.45
C GLY A 7 8.00 -8.99 12.99
N ILE A 8 7.26 -8.30 13.87
CA ILE A 8 6.63 -7.00 13.60
C ILE A 8 7.69 -5.95 13.27
N LEU A 9 8.80 -5.93 14.02
CA LEU A 9 9.95 -5.06 13.76
C LEU A 9 10.50 -5.26 12.35
N LEU A 10 10.91 -6.48 12.02
CA LEU A 10 11.53 -6.79 10.74
C LEU A 10 10.57 -6.53 9.58
N THR A 11 9.31 -6.94 9.74
CA THR A 11 8.31 -6.86 8.67
C THR A 11 7.80 -5.44 8.50
N GLY A 12 7.56 -4.70 9.58
CA GLY A 12 7.16 -3.30 9.57
C GLY A 12 8.22 -2.40 8.94
N PHE A 13 9.50 -2.53 9.32
CA PHE A 13 10.57 -1.77 8.68
C PHE A 13 10.79 -2.16 7.22
N THR A 14 10.70 -3.46 6.90
CA THR A 14 10.81 -3.89 5.49
C THR A 14 9.64 -3.37 4.67
N TYR A 15 8.41 -3.49 5.17
CA TYR A 15 7.19 -3.00 4.52
C TYR A 15 7.23 -1.49 4.29
N ALA A 16 7.60 -0.73 5.33
CA ALA A 16 7.72 0.73 5.27
C ALA A 16 8.89 1.20 4.39
N GLY A 17 9.94 0.40 4.25
CA GLY A 17 11.12 0.77 3.44
C GLY A 17 11.02 0.34 1.97
N LEU A 18 10.43 -0.82 1.70
CA LEU A 18 10.54 -1.51 0.41
C LEU A 18 9.93 -0.71 -0.74
N LEU A 19 8.69 -0.24 -0.59
CA LEU A 19 8.02 0.56 -1.62
C LEU A 19 8.68 1.93 -1.81
N PRO A 20 8.88 2.79 -0.77
CA PRO A 20 9.54 4.09 -0.95
C PRO A 20 10.93 3.98 -1.56
N PHE A 21 11.74 3.03 -1.11
CA PHE A 21 13.10 2.84 -1.62
C PHE A 21 13.10 2.42 -3.09
N ALA A 22 12.27 1.44 -3.44
CA ALA A 22 12.20 0.94 -4.81
C ALA A 22 11.61 1.98 -5.77
N VAL A 23 10.61 2.76 -5.34
CA VAL A 23 10.10 3.91 -6.10
C VAL A 23 11.22 4.93 -6.29
N LYS A 24 11.88 5.39 -5.22
CA LYS A 24 13.00 6.35 -5.31
C LYS A 24 14.12 5.88 -6.23
N ARG A 25 14.50 4.60 -6.13
CA ARG A 25 15.54 4.01 -6.99
C ARG A 25 15.10 3.99 -8.45
N SER A 26 13.84 3.65 -8.71
CA SER A 26 13.25 3.62 -10.04
C SER A 26 13.25 5.02 -10.69
N LEU A 27 12.83 6.04 -9.94
CA LEU A 27 12.84 7.45 -10.38
C LEU A 27 14.24 7.95 -10.79
N ASN A 28 15.30 7.41 -10.19
CA ASN A 28 16.67 7.84 -10.50
C ASN A 28 17.26 7.20 -11.76
N HIS A 29 16.67 6.10 -12.27
CA HIS A 29 17.23 5.33 -13.40
C HIS A 29 16.40 5.50 -14.67
N VAL A 30 15.33 6.28 -14.61
CA VAL A 30 14.28 6.32 -15.62
C VAL A 30 13.75 7.74 -15.77
N ASP A 31 13.53 8.18 -17.01
CA ASP A 31 12.82 9.42 -17.28
C ASP A 31 11.34 9.24 -16.90
N PHE A 32 10.95 9.80 -15.76
CA PHE A 32 9.63 9.67 -15.16
C PHE A 32 9.25 11.00 -14.51
N ASP A 33 8.11 11.56 -14.90
CA ASP A 33 7.58 12.80 -14.32
C ASP A 33 6.44 12.45 -13.35
N PRO A 34 6.68 12.42 -12.01
CA PRO A 34 5.65 12.06 -11.02
C PRO A 34 4.44 12.99 -11.02
N GLN A 35 4.56 14.20 -11.60
CA GLN A 35 3.45 15.14 -11.68
C GLN A 35 2.45 14.78 -12.78
N LYS A 36 2.92 14.07 -13.82
CA LYS A 36 2.13 13.71 -15.00
C LYS A 36 1.83 12.22 -15.07
N GLU A 37 2.70 11.39 -14.51
CA GLU A 37 2.67 9.94 -14.61
C GLU A 37 2.46 9.31 -13.24
N THR A 38 1.64 8.28 -13.19
CA THR A 38 1.42 7.42 -12.02
C THR A 38 2.56 6.39 -11.89
N LEU A 39 2.88 5.89 -10.69
CA LEU A 39 3.90 4.84 -10.50
C LEU A 39 3.56 3.56 -11.27
N SER A 40 2.28 3.34 -11.53
CA SER A 40 1.79 2.33 -12.47
C SER A 40 2.48 2.37 -13.83
N PHE A 41 3.01 3.52 -14.25
CA PHE A 41 3.79 3.69 -15.48
C PHE A 41 5.01 2.75 -15.52
N LEU A 42 5.66 2.50 -14.38
CA LEU A 42 6.83 1.63 -14.21
C LEU A 42 6.62 0.18 -14.64
N SER A 43 5.37 -0.25 -14.76
CA SER A 43 5.01 -1.61 -15.19
C SER A 43 4.81 -1.78 -16.70
N ASN A 44 4.97 -0.71 -17.50
CA ASN A 44 4.72 -0.73 -18.93
C ASN A 44 5.87 -1.41 -19.70
N LYS A 45 5.58 -2.60 -20.24
CA LYS A 45 6.53 -3.42 -21.02
C LYS A 45 7.02 -2.80 -22.32
N ASN A 46 6.29 -1.84 -22.87
CA ASN A 46 6.67 -1.17 -24.11
C ASN A 46 7.62 0.00 -23.87
N LEU A 47 7.63 0.55 -22.65
CA LEU A 47 8.48 1.67 -22.26
C LEU A 47 9.69 1.19 -21.45
N TYR A 48 9.54 0.10 -20.71
CA TYR A 48 10.57 -0.43 -19.82
C TYR A 48 10.96 -1.87 -20.15
N GLU A 49 12.23 -2.17 -19.90
CA GLU A 49 12.77 -3.51 -20.08
C GLU A 49 12.01 -4.55 -19.25
N LYS A 50 11.95 -5.78 -19.76
CA LYS A 50 11.30 -6.92 -19.07
C LYS A 50 11.80 -7.13 -17.65
N ARG A 51 13.09 -6.87 -17.40
CA ARG A 51 13.70 -6.98 -16.06
C ARG A 51 13.06 -6.00 -15.08
N PHE A 52 12.88 -4.75 -15.50
CA PHE A 52 12.30 -3.70 -14.70
C PHE A 52 10.82 -3.99 -14.37
N VAL A 53 10.04 -4.34 -15.40
CA VAL A 53 8.62 -4.71 -15.22
C VAL A 53 8.47 -5.93 -14.30
N SER A 54 9.33 -6.94 -14.46
CA SER A 54 9.30 -8.11 -13.58
C SER A 54 9.70 -7.76 -12.14
N GLY A 55 10.64 -6.82 -11.96
CA GLY A 55 11.04 -6.32 -10.65
C GLY A 55 9.89 -5.60 -9.95
N TYR A 56 9.21 -4.67 -10.64
CA TYR A 56 8.04 -3.96 -10.12
C TYR A 56 6.92 -4.91 -9.70
N LYS A 57 6.61 -5.90 -10.55
CA LYS A 57 5.62 -6.94 -10.22
C LYS A 57 6.00 -7.73 -8.97
N ARG A 58 7.25 -8.19 -8.87
CA ARG A 58 7.74 -8.93 -7.69
C ARG A 58 7.64 -8.07 -6.44
N MET A 59 8.04 -6.80 -6.53
CA MET A 59 7.95 -5.84 -5.43
C MET A 59 6.52 -5.65 -4.92
N LEU A 60 5.54 -5.43 -5.81
CA LEU A 60 4.13 -5.31 -5.42
C LEU A 60 3.62 -6.60 -4.75
N PHE A 61 3.97 -7.76 -5.30
CA PHE A 61 3.57 -9.04 -4.71
C PHE A 61 4.22 -9.27 -3.34
N THR A 62 5.51 -8.97 -3.19
CA THR A 62 6.21 -9.00 -1.90
C THR A 62 5.57 -8.03 -0.90
N THR A 63 5.14 -6.86 -1.35
CA THR A 63 4.41 -5.89 -0.52
C THR A 63 3.10 -6.48 -0.01
N ALA A 64 2.34 -7.17 -0.86
CA ALA A 64 1.11 -7.84 -0.44
C ALA A 64 1.38 -8.87 0.67
N ILE A 65 2.40 -9.72 0.50
CA ILE A 65 2.79 -10.71 1.50
C ILE A 65 3.22 -10.05 2.81
N LEU A 66 4.06 -9.01 2.73
CA LEU A 66 4.51 -8.27 3.90
C LEU A 66 3.35 -7.59 4.63
N ASN A 67 2.40 -7.01 3.90
CA ASN A 67 1.20 -6.40 4.47
C ASN A 67 0.38 -7.44 5.24
N TYR A 68 0.09 -8.59 4.62
CA TYR A 68 -0.63 -9.69 5.27
C TYR A 68 0.06 -10.11 6.57
N PHE A 69 1.35 -10.42 6.47
CA PHE A 69 2.12 -10.94 7.59
C PHE A 69 2.29 -9.90 8.71
N PHE A 70 2.46 -8.62 8.37
CA PHE A 70 2.54 -7.53 9.35
C PHE A 70 1.25 -7.42 10.15
N PHE A 71 0.08 -7.36 9.50
CA PHE A 71 -1.20 -7.26 10.20
C PHE A 71 -1.59 -8.53 10.94
N TRP A 72 -1.22 -9.71 10.43
CA TRP A 72 -1.40 -10.97 11.13
C TRP A 72 -0.55 -11.04 12.42
N LEU A 73 0.70 -10.60 12.39
CA LEU A 73 1.49 -10.51 13.61
C LEU A 73 0.94 -9.47 14.59
N LEU A 74 0.40 -8.35 14.10
CA LEU A 74 -0.30 -7.38 14.94
C LEU A 74 -1.56 -8.00 15.56
N SER A 75 -2.35 -8.78 14.81
CA SER A 75 -3.53 -9.44 15.37
C SER A 75 -3.15 -10.43 16.47
N GLU A 76 -2.08 -11.20 16.27
CA GLU A 76 -1.56 -12.13 17.28
C GLU A 76 -1.05 -11.39 18.53
N PHE A 77 -0.33 -10.27 18.35
CA PHE A 77 0.24 -9.53 19.47
C PHE A 77 -0.79 -8.78 20.31
N TYR A 78 -1.82 -8.23 19.66
CA TYR A 78 -2.88 -7.44 20.32
C TYR A 78 -4.13 -8.25 20.64
N ASP A 79 -4.09 -9.57 20.43
CA ASP A 79 -5.22 -10.49 20.68
C ASP A 79 -6.49 -10.11 19.90
N LEU A 80 -6.33 -9.79 18.62
CA LEU A 80 -7.41 -9.37 17.72
C LEU A 80 -7.91 -10.50 16.82
N GLY A 81 -7.50 -11.74 17.09
CA GLY A 81 -7.83 -12.90 16.25
C GLY A 81 -9.33 -13.20 16.17
N GLU A 82 -10.08 -12.88 17.23
CA GLU A 82 -11.53 -13.04 17.27
C GLU A 82 -12.29 -11.89 16.58
N TYR A 83 -11.59 -10.81 16.22
CA TYR A 83 -12.23 -9.69 15.52
C TYR A 83 -12.39 -10.03 14.03
N GLU A 84 -13.42 -10.81 13.72
CA GLU A 84 -13.66 -11.42 12.39
C GLU A 84 -13.64 -10.40 11.24
N ALA A 85 -14.21 -9.21 11.46
CA ALA A 85 -14.23 -8.15 10.46
C ALA A 85 -12.81 -7.67 10.11
N PHE A 86 -11.93 -7.54 11.10
CA PHE A 86 -10.53 -7.16 10.89
C PHE A 86 -9.75 -8.27 10.19
N MET A 87 -9.94 -9.53 10.60
CA MET A 87 -9.29 -10.67 9.95
C MET A 87 -9.67 -10.78 8.47
N LYS A 88 -10.96 -10.66 8.14
CA LYS A 88 -11.43 -10.61 6.74
C LYS A 88 -10.83 -9.44 5.96
N GLN A 89 -10.68 -8.29 6.61
CA GLN A 89 -10.09 -7.12 5.97
C GLN A 89 -8.59 -7.32 5.68
N ILE A 90 -7.85 -8.07 6.50
CA ILE A 90 -6.47 -8.49 6.22
C ILE A 90 -6.44 -9.34 4.94
N ASP A 91 -7.32 -10.33 4.83
CA ASP A 91 -7.41 -11.20 3.66
C ASP A 91 -7.77 -10.41 2.38
N TYR A 92 -8.74 -9.50 2.47
CA TYR A 92 -9.13 -8.65 1.35
C TYR A 92 -7.99 -7.72 0.92
N SER A 93 -7.32 -7.08 1.87
CA SER A 93 -6.17 -6.22 1.58
C SER A 93 -5.06 -6.99 0.87
N PHE A 94 -4.74 -8.20 1.34
CA PHE A 94 -3.79 -9.09 0.68
C PHE A 94 -4.24 -9.44 -0.74
N ALA A 95 -5.48 -9.89 -0.92
CA ALA A 95 -6.00 -10.32 -2.21
C ALA A 95 -5.96 -9.18 -3.24
N PHE A 96 -6.42 -7.98 -2.89
CA PHE A 96 -6.43 -6.84 -3.81
C PHE A 96 -5.02 -6.36 -4.15
N LEU A 97 -4.11 -6.29 -3.17
CA LEU A 97 -2.70 -5.96 -3.42
C LEU A 97 -2.01 -6.99 -4.30
N ALA A 98 -2.23 -8.28 -4.02
CA ALA A 98 -1.67 -9.37 -4.81
C ALA A 98 -2.19 -9.31 -6.24
N LEU A 99 -3.50 -9.20 -6.44
CA LEU A 99 -4.12 -9.06 -7.76
C LEU A 99 -3.54 -7.86 -8.53
N LEU A 100 -3.32 -6.72 -7.85
CA LEU A 100 -2.79 -5.51 -8.47
C LEU A 100 -1.39 -5.76 -9.08
N ALA A 101 -0.58 -6.60 -8.45
CA ALA A 101 0.72 -7.01 -8.98
C ALA A 101 0.60 -7.83 -10.28
N PHE A 102 -0.47 -8.59 -10.47
CA PHE A 102 -0.66 -9.47 -11.62
C PHE A 102 -1.40 -8.82 -12.79
N VAL A 103 -2.15 -7.74 -12.56
CA VAL A 103 -2.80 -7.00 -13.64
C VAL A 103 -1.74 -6.18 -14.39
N PRO A 104 -1.43 -6.52 -15.67
CA PRO A 104 -0.47 -5.74 -16.44
C PRO A 104 -1.05 -4.35 -16.65
N HIS A 105 -0.24 -3.30 -16.51
CA HIS A 105 -0.79 -1.96 -16.63
C HIS A 105 -0.66 -1.49 -18.08
N ASN A 106 -1.67 -0.73 -18.51
CA ASN A 106 -1.75 -0.24 -19.86
C ASN A 106 -2.05 1.25 -19.85
N ILE A 107 -1.14 2.01 -20.45
CA ILE A 107 -1.16 3.48 -20.44
C ILE A 107 -1.83 4.03 -21.70
N LYS A 108 -2.16 3.15 -22.66
CA LYS A 108 -2.82 3.58 -23.90
C LYS A 108 -4.16 4.26 -23.59
N PRO A 109 -4.53 5.31 -24.34
CA PRO A 109 -5.83 5.95 -24.20
C PRO A 109 -6.95 4.93 -24.40
N TYR A 110 -8.07 5.15 -23.70
CA TYR A 110 -9.27 4.34 -23.94
C TYR A 110 -9.65 4.41 -25.41
N SER A 111 -9.84 3.25 -26.02
CA SER A 111 -10.20 3.14 -27.43
C SER A 111 -11.13 1.97 -27.63
N PHE A 112 -12.23 2.23 -28.33
CA PHE A 112 -13.16 1.18 -28.78
C PHE A 112 -12.54 0.25 -29.84
N LYS A 113 -11.47 0.70 -30.53
CA LYS A 113 -10.75 -0.12 -31.52
C LYS A 113 -9.91 -1.23 -30.88
N ASN A 114 -9.46 -1.03 -29.64
CA ASN A 114 -8.65 -1.98 -28.88
C ASN A 114 -9.31 -2.28 -27.53
N LEU A 115 -10.45 -2.98 -27.57
CA LEU A 115 -11.28 -3.25 -26.39
C LEU A 115 -10.51 -3.97 -25.27
N GLN A 116 -9.66 -4.95 -25.60
CA GLN A 116 -8.82 -5.66 -24.61
C GLN A 116 -7.91 -4.70 -23.82
N SER A 117 -7.27 -3.76 -24.50
CA SER A 117 -6.39 -2.75 -23.92
C SER A 117 -7.16 -1.82 -22.97
N SER A 118 -8.36 -1.41 -23.37
CA SER A 118 -9.25 -0.54 -22.59
C SER A 118 -9.80 -1.25 -21.34
N ILE A 119 -10.23 -2.51 -21.47
CA ILE A 119 -10.70 -3.34 -20.35
C ILE A 119 -9.58 -3.56 -19.33
N GLN A 120 -8.38 -3.90 -19.79
CA GLN A 120 -7.22 -4.11 -18.92
C GLN A 120 -6.89 -2.84 -18.11
N ARG A 121 -6.93 -1.66 -18.74
CA ARG A 121 -6.73 -0.38 -18.06
C ARG A 121 -7.82 -0.09 -17.04
N PHE A 122 -9.07 -0.33 -17.40
CA PHE A 122 -10.22 -0.14 -16.50
C PHE A 122 -10.12 -1.04 -15.26
N ILE A 123 -9.82 -2.33 -15.44
CA ILE A 123 -9.61 -3.29 -14.34
C ILE A 123 -8.47 -2.83 -13.43
N HIS A 124 -7.33 -2.42 -14.01
CA HIS A 124 -6.20 -1.93 -13.25
C HIS A 124 -6.56 -0.72 -12.39
N ASN A 125 -7.24 0.28 -12.97
CA ASN A 125 -7.62 1.50 -12.26
C ASN A 125 -8.62 1.24 -11.13
N ILE A 126 -9.62 0.39 -11.37
CA ILE A 126 -10.56 -0.03 -10.32
C ILE A 126 -9.82 -0.72 -9.19
N LEU A 127 -8.94 -1.65 -9.52
CA LEU A 127 -8.19 -2.40 -8.52
C LEU A 127 -7.24 -1.51 -7.72
N ALA A 128 -6.61 -0.53 -8.38
CA ALA A 128 -5.81 0.49 -7.70
C ALA A 128 -6.68 1.27 -6.71
N ILE A 129 -7.83 1.81 -7.13
CA ILE A 129 -8.76 2.53 -6.24
C ILE A 129 -9.19 1.66 -5.05
N ILE A 130 -9.52 0.39 -5.29
CA ILE A 130 -9.88 -0.55 -4.23
C ILE A 130 -8.73 -0.68 -3.24
N VAL A 131 -7.48 -0.83 -3.69
CA VAL A 131 -6.28 -0.88 -2.83
C VAL A 131 -6.10 0.42 -2.04
N PHE A 132 -6.29 1.59 -2.67
CA PHE A 132 -6.23 2.90 -2.02
C PHE A 132 -7.25 3.05 -0.90
N ILE A 133 -8.37 2.31 -0.93
CA ILE A 133 -9.40 2.31 0.11
C ILE A 133 -9.16 1.22 1.14
N THR A 134 -8.84 -0.01 0.72
CA THR A 134 -8.73 -1.17 1.60
C THR A 134 -7.60 -1.05 2.61
N LEU A 135 -6.46 -0.47 2.23
CA LEU A 135 -5.33 -0.27 3.14
C LEU A 135 -5.66 0.73 4.28
N PRO A 136 -6.17 1.93 4.02
CA PRO A 136 -6.59 2.85 5.06
C PRO A 136 -7.69 2.28 5.95
N VAL A 137 -8.67 1.58 5.37
CA VAL A 137 -9.73 0.91 6.16
C VAL A 137 -9.11 -0.11 7.11
N LEU A 138 -8.18 -0.94 6.64
CA LEU A 138 -7.48 -1.92 7.47
C LEU A 138 -6.73 -1.25 8.63
N ILE A 139 -6.02 -0.15 8.34
CA ILE A 139 -5.31 0.65 9.34
C ILE A 139 -6.28 1.25 10.38
N ILE A 140 -7.38 1.84 9.93
CA ILE A 140 -8.39 2.44 10.80
C ILE A 140 -8.98 1.37 11.71
N MET A 141 -9.37 0.22 11.16
CA MET A 141 -9.92 -0.90 11.94
C MET A 141 -8.97 -1.39 13.02
N PHE A 142 -7.67 -1.54 12.68
CA PHE A 142 -6.66 -1.87 13.67
C PHE A 142 -6.57 -0.81 14.78
N GLN A 143 -6.45 0.46 14.41
CA GLN A 143 -6.29 1.55 15.38
C GLN A 143 -7.51 1.72 16.28
N THR A 144 -8.72 1.49 15.76
CA THR A 144 -9.94 1.48 16.55
C THR A 144 -9.98 0.29 17.50
N ALA A 145 -9.57 -0.90 17.05
CA ALA A 145 -9.61 -2.12 17.87
C ALA A 145 -8.64 -2.07 19.06
N ILE A 146 -7.49 -1.43 18.91
CA ILE A 146 -6.53 -1.29 20.02
C ILE A 146 -6.86 -0.13 20.97
N MET A 147 -7.82 0.74 20.63
CA MET A 147 -8.07 2.00 21.35
C MET A 147 -8.58 1.78 22.77
N ASP A 148 -9.37 0.73 22.99
CA ASP A 148 -9.94 0.41 24.30
C ASP A 148 -8.85 0.15 25.34
N ASN A 149 -7.76 -0.49 24.93
CA ASN A 149 -6.64 -0.84 25.80
C ASN A 149 -5.47 0.14 25.72
N LEU A 150 -5.32 0.84 24.59
CA LEU A 150 -4.18 1.71 24.28
C LEU A 150 -4.64 3.01 23.62
N TYR A 151 -5.43 3.78 24.37
CA TYR A 151 -6.08 5.01 23.89
C TYR A 151 -5.14 5.99 23.18
N PHE A 152 -3.99 6.30 23.81
CA PHE A 152 -3.01 7.21 23.21
C PHE A 152 -2.44 6.68 21.89
N MET A 153 -2.11 5.38 21.85
CA MET A 153 -1.56 4.74 20.64
C MET A 153 -2.59 4.75 19.50
N GLY A 154 -3.84 4.38 19.82
CA GLY A 154 -4.98 4.37 18.90
C GLY A 154 -5.23 5.74 18.28
N ILE A 155 -5.34 6.79 19.11
CA ILE A 155 -5.64 8.15 18.63
C ILE A 155 -4.53 8.72 17.79
N SER A 156 -3.28 8.63 18.25
CA SER A 156 -2.17 9.21 17.49
C SER A 156 -1.91 8.43 16.19
N GLY A 157 -2.13 7.11 16.18
CA GLY A 157 -2.15 6.31 14.96
C GLY A 157 -3.27 6.72 13.99
N LEU A 158 -4.48 6.96 14.49
CA LEU A 158 -5.59 7.49 13.70
C LEU A 158 -5.31 8.88 13.15
N ALA A 159 -4.67 9.75 13.93
CA ALA A 159 -4.30 11.09 13.48
C ALA A 159 -3.31 11.03 12.31
N ILE A 160 -2.29 10.16 12.39
CA ILE A 160 -1.32 9.94 11.31
C ILE A 160 -2.05 9.52 10.03
N ILE A 161 -2.86 8.45 10.07
CA ILE A 161 -3.52 7.95 8.86
C ILE A 161 -4.57 8.95 8.33
N SER A 162 -5.25 9.68 9.19
CA SER A 162 -6.24 10.69 8.77
C SER A 162 -5.58 11.82 8.00
N VAL A 163 -4.43 12.33 8.46
CA VAL A 163 -3.65 13.33 7.73
C VAL A 163 -3.24 12.79 6.36
N VAL A 164 -2.78 11.54 6.28
CA VAL A 164 -2.39 10.89 5.01
C VAL A 164 -3.57 10.80 4.05
N ILE A 165 -4.74 10.35 4.51
CA ILE A 165 -5.95 10.24 3.69
C ILE A 165 -6.35 11.63 3.18
N ILE A 166 -6.41 12.64 4.06
CA ILE A 166 -6.80 14.01 3.70
C ILE A 166 -5.84 14.58 2.65
N LEU A 167 -4.52 14.49 2.88
CA LEU A 167 -3.53 14.97 1.93
C LEU A 167 -3.64 14.24 0.58
N THR A 168 -3.73 12.90 0.61
CA THR A 168 -3.87 12.10 -0.62
C THR A 168 -5.13 12.51 -1.40
N PHE A 169 -6.25 12.71 -0.70
CA PHE A 169 -7.51 13.13 -1.30
C PHE A 169 -7.44 14.54 -1.90
N LEU A 170 -6.90 15.51 -1.17
CA LEU A 170 -6.73 16.88 -1.66
C LEU A 170 -5.84 16.95 -2.91
N PHE A 171 -4.73 16.20 -2.91
CA PHE A 171 -3.87 16.13 -4.08
C PHE A 171 -4.54 15.40 -5.25
N THR A 172 -5.34 14.36 -4.97
CA THR A 172 -6.11 13.66 -6.01
C THR A 172 -7.14 14.57 -6.65
N ILE A 173 -7.84 15.41 -5.89
CA ILE A 173 -8.79 16.38 -6.45
C ILE A 173 -8.09 17.45 -7.28
N THR A 174 -6.98 17.99 -6.77
CA THR A 174 -6.32 19.15 -7.39
C THR A 174 -5.43 18.79 -8.59
N LYS A 175 -4.85 17.58 -8.59
CA LYS A 175 -3.85 17.15 -9.59
C LYS A 175 -4.21 15.84 -10.29
N GLY A 176 -5.33 15.22 -9.94
CA GLY A 176 -5.66 13.86 -10.37
C GLY A 176 -4.83 12.79 -9.67
N ILE A 177 -5.08 11.53 -10.01
CA ILE A 177 -4.24 10.41 -9.57
C ILE A 177 -2.96 10.43 -10.41
N ASN A 178 -1.83 10.74 -9.78
CA ASN A 178 -0.49 10.76 -10.37
C ASN A 178 0.56 10.20 -9.40
N GLY A 179 1.82 10.10 -9.84
CA GLY A 179 2.90 9.53 -9.04
C GLY A 179 3.12 10.28 -7.73
N VAL A 180 2.91 11.59 -7.69
CA VAL A 180 2.96 12.37 -6.44
C VAL A 180 1.90 11.88 -5.44
N THR A 181 0.65 11.71 -5.86
CA THR A 181 -0.41 11.21 -4.96
C THR A 181 -0.11 9.81 -4.43
N GLU A 182 0.39 8.92 -5.29
CA GLU A 182 0.72 7.55 -4.91
C GLU A 182 1.93 7.52 -3.94
N ILE A 183 2.95 8.37 -4.18
CA ILE A 183 4.10 8.51 -3.28
C ILE A 183 3.69 9.05 -1.90
N ILE A 184 2.81 10.07 -1.85
CA ILE A 184 2.29 10.61 -0.58
C ILE A 184 1.60 9.51 0.22
N PHE A 185 0.74 8.73 -0.43
CA PHE A 185 0.01 7.64 0.20
C PHE A 185 0.94 6.54 0.73
N ILE A 186 1.88 6.07 -0.11
CA ILE A 186 2.86 5.03 0.25
C ILE A 186 3.72 5.49 1.43
N ASN A 187 4.26 6.72 1.37
CA ASN A 187 5.08 7.26 2.45
C ASN A 187 4.26 7.46 3.73
N GLY A 188 3.01 7.88 3.61
CA GLY A 188 2.11 8.03 4.74
C GLY A 188 1.84 6.72 5.48
N ILE A 189 1.54 5.65 4.74
CA ILE A 189 1.39 4.29 5.30
C ILE A 189 2.72 3.81 5.91
N SER A 190 3.85 4.14 5.28
CA SER A 190 5.17 3.77 5.80
C SER A 190 5.47 4.44 7.13
N ILE A 191 5.17 5.73 7.28
CA ILE A 191 5.29 6.47 8.55
C ILE A 191 4.42 5.82 9.62
N TRP A 192 3.17 5.52 9.29
CA TRP A 192 2.26 4.85 10.20
C TRP A 192 2.76 3.47 10.64
N SER A 193 3.28 2.67 9.70
CA SER A 193 3.81 1.33 9.99
C SER A 193 5.03 1.40 10.90
N ILE A 194 5.96 2.34 10.67
CA ILE A 194 7.11 2.59 11.55
C ILE A 194 6.64 2.97 12.96
N TYR A 195 5.67 3.89 13.04
CA TYR A 195 5.10 4.34 14.30
C TYR A 195 4.52 3.18 15.12
N VAL A 196 3.65 2.37 14.51
CA VAL A 196 3.05 1.19 15.19
C VAL A 196 4.14 0.22 15.60
N THR A 197 5.07 -0.07 14.71
CA THR A 197 6.17 -1.01 14.95
C THR A 197 7.01 -0.61 16.17
N ILE A 198 7.39 0.67 16.28
CA ILE A 198 8.17 1.17 17.41
C ILE A 198 7.38 1.03 18.71
N LEU A 199 6.11 1.43 18.73
CA LEU A 199 5.29 1.34 19.94
C LEU A 199 5.01 -0.09 20.37
N THR A 200 4.76 -0.99 19.41
CA THR A 200 4.60 -2.42 19.68
C THR A 200 5.87 -3.05 20.25
N PHE A 201 7.05 -2.53 19.91
CA PHE A 201 8.30 -3.01 20.49
C PHE A 201 8.51 -2.51 21.93
N ILE A 202 8.11 -1.25 22.21
CA ILE A 202 8.25 -0.61 23.52
C ILE A 202 7.29 -1.22 24.58
N LYS A 203 6.04 -1.51 24.20
CA LYS A 203 5.09 -2.27 25.03
C LYS A 203 5.52 -3.72 25.09
#